data_AF-A0A3C0M9G1-F1
#
_entry.id   AF-A0A3C0M9G1-F1
#
_cell.length_a   1.000
_cell.length_b   1.000
_cell.length_c   1.000
_cell.angle_alpha   90.00
_cell.angle_beta   90.00
_cell.angle_gamma   90.00
#
_symmetry.space_group_name_H-M   'P 1'
#
loop_
_entity.id
_entity.type
_entity.pdbx_description
1 polymer ?
#
loop_
_entity_poly.entity_id
_entity_poly.type
_entity_poly.pdbx_seq_one_letter_code
_entity_poly.pdbx_strand_id
1 'polypeptide(L)'
;MNKYIALAAVAACFSPLSAFAEPPSYPLICKGGPGMRMMVNHDVPDGVNTGATHMTVFFQAAGVAANPGPGQCVWMDRTFRPGEPESFKLKGNVEFAFQVYGNGRLARDGSGWRLSPEGSGPEAQDWKEIVDGMLNGGTFTVQVYNAGSTMLVTRVGP
;
A
#
# COMPACT_ATOMS: atom_id res chain seq x y z
N MET A 1 -68.15 -7.76 -33.39
CA MET A 1 -66.97 -8.60 -33.66
C MET A 1 -65.80 -8.06 -32.82
N ASN A 2 -65.51 -8.69 -31.68
CA ASN A 2 -64.45 -8.28 -30.75
C ASN A 2 -63.07 -8.68 -31.28
N LYS A 3 -62.13 -7.73 -31.31
CA LYS A 3 -60.70 -8.02 -31.48
C LYS A 3 -60.00 -7.72 -30.15
N TYR A 4 -59.63 -8.77 -29.41
CA TYR A 4 -58.75 -8.66 -28.26
C TYR A 4 -57.30 -8.70 -28.76
N ILE A 5 -56.55 -7.62 -28.53
CA ILE A 5 -55.10 -7.58 -28.76
C ILE A 5 -54.44 -8.01 -27.45
N ALA A 6 -53.71 -9.14 -27.49
CA ALA A 6 -52.91 -9.62 -26.38
C ALA A 6 -51.58 -8.86 -26.33
N LEU A 7 -51.30 -8.17 -25.22
CA LEU A 7 -49.97 -7.65 -24.91
C LEU A 7 -49.15 -8.77 -24.24
N ALA A 8 -48.10 -9.23 -24.91
CA ALA A 8 -47.08 -10.09 -24.30
C ALA A 8 -46.09 -9.20 -23.51
N ALA A 9 -46.10 -9.32 -22.18
CA ALA A 9 -45.09 -8.71 -21.32
C ALA A 9 -43.82 -9.60 -21.32
N VAL A 10 -42.76 -9.11 -21.97
CA VAL A 10 -41.43 -9.70 -21.88
C VAL A 10 -40.82 -9.28 -20.54
N ALA A 11 -40.83 -10.18 -19.56
CA ALA A 11 -40.13 -9.99 -18.31
C ALA A 11 -38.63 -10.18 -18.52
N ALA A 12 -37.90 -9.08 -18.68
CA ALA A 12 -36.44 -9.08 -18.69
C ALA A 12 -35.93 -9.39 -17.27
N CYS A 13 -35.42 -10.61 -17.07
CA CYS A 13 -34.66 -10.96 -15.87
C CYS A 13 -33.36 -10.17 -15.85
N PHE A 14 -33.37 -8.99 -15.22
CA PHE A 14 -32.15 -8.28 -14.82
C PHE A 14 -31.52 -9.05 -13.67
N SER A 15 -30.55 -9.92 -13.98
CA SER A 15 -29.65 -10.45 -12.96
C SER A 15 -28.83 -9.27 -12.41
N PRO A 16 -28.92 -8.95 -11.10
CA PRO A 16 -28.06 -7.92 -10.54
C PRO A 16 -26.62 -8.43 -10.61
N LEU A 17 -25.81 -7.79 -11.44
CA LEU A 17 -24.35 -7.89 -11.33
C LEU A 17 -24.01 -7.45 -9.91
N SER A 18 -23.57 -8.40 -9.09
CA SER A 18 -23.02 -8.09 -7.78
C SER A 18 -21.76 -7.24 -8.00
N ALA A 19 -21.91 -5.93 -7.87
CA ALA A 19 -20.76 -5.05 -7.75
C ALA A 19 -20.05 -5.43 -6.45
N PHE A 20 -18.91 -6.12 -6.55
CA PHE A 20 -18.03 -6.31 -5.42
C PHE A 20 -17.51 -4.93 -5.01
N ALA A 21 -17.99 -4.43 -3.88
CA ALA A 21 -17.44 -3.22 -3.29
C ALA A 21 -15.96 -3.47 -2.95
N GLU A 22 -15.10 -2.55 -3.36
CA GLU A 22 -13.70 -2.57 -2.96
C GLU A 22 -13.60 -2.53 -1.43
N PRO A 23 -12.74 -3.35 -0.80
CA PRO A 23 -12.62 -3.36 0.65
C PRO A 23 -12.36 -1.95 1.20
N PRO A 24 -13.03 -1.54 2.29
CA PRO A 24 -12.78 -0.24 2.87
C PRO A 24 -11.31 -0.13 3.30
N SER A 25 -10.66 0.94 2.88
CA SER A 25 -9.31 1.29 3.31
C SER A 25 -9.37 2.21 4.54
N TYR A 26 -8.42 2.02 5.45
CA TYR A 26 -8.31 2.77 6.69
C TYR A 26 -6.92 3.37 6.83
N PRO A 27 -6.79 4.55 7.46
CA PRO A 27 -5.52 5.22 7.58
C PRO A 27 -4.64 4.58 8.65
N LEU A 28 -3.43 4.25 8.25
CA LEU A 28 -2.35 3.79 9.10
C LEU A 28 -1.28 4.87 9.17
N ILE A 29 -0.97 5.35 10.37
CA ILE A 29 0.11 6.31 10.62
C ILE A 29 1.35 5.52 10.99
N CYS A 30 2.46 5.79 10.32
CA CYS A 30 3.75 5.18 10.55
C CYS A 30 4.79 6.23 10.94
N LYS A 31 5.77 5.84 11.76
CA LYS A 31 6.95 6.64 12.04
C LYS A 31 8.20 5.83 11.75
N GLY A 32 9.01 6.32 10.81
CA GLY A 32 10.29 5.69 10.48
C GLY A 32 11.19 5.57 11.71
N GLY A 33 12.06 4.57 11.71
CA GLY A 33 13.00 4.36 12.81
C GLY A 33 13.53 2.94 12.90
N PRO A 34 14.36 2.66 13.92
CA PRO A 34 14.91 1.34 14.15
C PRO A 34 13.83 0.26 14.23
N GLY A 35 14.09 -0.91 13.66
CA GLY A 35 13.14 -2.04 13.65
C GLY A 35 12.18 -2.07 12.46
N MET A 36 12.00 -0.94 11.74
CA MET A 36 11.27 -0.93 10.48
C MET A 36 12.16 -1.45 9.34
N ARG A 37 11.62 -2.29 8.48
CA ARG A 37 12.34 -2.90 7.36
C ARG A 37 11.54 -2.74 6.09
N MET A 38 12.24 -2.47 4.99
CA MET A 38 11.68 -2.44 3.66
C MET A 38 12.30 -3.56 2.84
N MET A 39 11.47 -4.30 2.13
CA MET A 39 11.88 -5.29 1.16
C MET A 39 11.22 -4.94 -0.16
N VAL A 40 12.02 -4.85 -1.22
CA VAL A 40 11.49 -4.66 -2.55
C VAL A 40 11.75 -5.91 -3.37
N ASN A 41 10.69 -6.39 -4.01
CA ASN A 41 10.72 -7.56 -4.85
C ASN A 41 10.19 -7.18 -6.22
N HIS A 42 10.73 -7.84 -7.24
CA HIS A 42 10.16 -7.87 -8.56
C HIS A 42 9.66 -9.28 -8.80
N ASP A 43 8.36 -9.44 -9.02
CA ASP A 43 7.80 -10.74 -9.37
C ASP A 43 8.33 -11.14 -10.75
N VAL A 44 8.94 -12.33 -10.88
CA VAL A 44 9.40 -12.81 -12.18
C VAL A 44 8.16 -13.21 -13.00
N PRO A 45 8.03 -12.77 -14.26
CA PRO A 45 6.89 -13.16 -15.09
C PRO A 45 6.79 -14.68 -15.24
N ASP A 46 5.72 -15.27 -14.71
CA ASP A 46 5.45 -16.72 -14.74
C ASP A 46 4.27 -17.10 -15.65
N GLY A 47 3.83 -16.15 -16.49
CA GLY A 47 2.67 -16.30 -17.37
C GLY A 47 1.32 -15.98 -16.70
N VAL A 48 1.30 -15.75 -15.38
CA VAL A 48 0.12 -15.33 -14.60
C VAL A 48 0.33 -13.95 -13.97
N ASN A 49 1.53 -13.70 -13.43
CA ASN A 49 1.92 -12.43 -12.86
C ASN A 49 2.71 -11.62 -13.88
N THR A 50 2.23 -10.43 -14.23
CA THR A 50 2.95 -9.48 -15.08
C THR A 50 4.01 -8.76 -14.25
N GLY A 51 5.20 -9.34 -14.09
CA GLY A 51 6.44 -8.61 -13.79
C GLY A 51 6.34 -7.44 -12.80
N ALA A 52 5.61 -7.57 -11.69
CA ALA A 52 5.22 -6.40 -10.90
C ALA A 52 6.26 -6.14 -9.80
N THR A 53 6.79 -4.92 -9.76
CA THR A 53 7.60 -4.47 -8.63
C THR A 53 6.68 -4.14 -7.45
N HIS A 54 7.07 -4.57 -6.26
CA HIS A 54 6.34 -4.25 -5.05
C HIS A 54 7.25 -4.05 -3.85
N MET A 55 6.90 -3.07 -3.03
CA MET A 55 7.55 -2.78 -1.76
C MET A 55 6.71 -3.36 -0.63
N THR A 56 7.33 -4.13 0.26
CA THR A 56 6.75 -4.55 1.53
C THR A 56 7.48 -3.84 2.66
N VAL A 57 6.72 -3.15 3.51
CA VAL A 57 7.24 -2.54 4.73
C VAL A 57 6.79 -3.36 5.92
N PHE A 58 7.76 -3.74 6.75
CA PHE A 58 7.55 -4.41 8.03
C PHE A 58 7.81 -3.42 9.16
N PHE A 59 6.95 -3.41 10.17
CA PHE A 59 7.00 -2.48 11.28
C PHE A 59 6.64 -3.17 12.59
N GLN A 60 6.65 -2.43 13.69
CA GLN A 60 6.10 -2.86 14.97
C GLN A 60 4.75 -2.19 15.25
N ALA A 61 3.76 -2.91 15.74
CA ALA A 61 2.50 -2.30 16.16
C ALA A 61 2.71 -1.34 17.35
N ALA A 62 2.20 -0.11 17.26
CA ALA A 62 2.25 0.83 18.40
C ALA A 62 1.15 0.54 19.43
N GLY A 63 1.43 0.85 20.70
CA GLY A 63 0.51 0.67 21.82
C GLY A 63 -0.44 1.85 22.07
N VAL A 64 -0.33 2.96 21.33
CA VAL A 64 -1.15 4.16 21.48
C VAL A 64 -1.70 4.59 20.12
N ALA A 65 -3.03 4.70 20.01
CA ALA A 65 -3.71 5.11 18.79
C ALA A 65 -3.17 6.45 18.26
N ALA A 66 -3.04 6.58 16.94
CA ALA A 66 -2.50 7.74 16.23
C ALA A 66 -1.09 8.24 16.64
N ASN A 67 -0.40 7.58 17.58
CA ASN A 67 0.89 8.04 18.12
C ASN A 67 1.96 6.94 18.05
N PRO A 68 2.48 6.62 16.85
CA PRO A 68 3.52 5.62 16.69
C PRO A 68 4.89 6.11 17.22
N GLY A 69 5.61 5.22 17.91
CA GLY A 69 7.03 5.40 18.20
C GLY A 69 7.92 5.14 16.97
N PRO A 70 9.24 5.38 17.06
CA PRO A 70 10.17 5.06 15.98
C PRO A 70 10.07 3.59 15.57
N GLY A 71 9.94 3.35 14.26
CA GLY A 71 9.82 2.02 13.68
C GLY A 71 8.44 1.38 13.81
N GLN A 72 7.44 2.14 14.27
CA GLN A 72 6.10 1.64 14.52
C GLN A 72 5.07 2.20 13.54
N CYS A 73 3.96 1.47 13.39
CA CYS A 73 2.73 1.98 12.79
C CYS A 73 1.53 1.72 13.71
N VAL A 74 0.48 2.52 13.54
CA VAL A 74 -0.77 2.41 14.30
C VAL A 74 -1.95 2.94 13.49
N TRP A 75 -3.13 2.38 13.72
CA TRP A 75 -4.37 2.93 13.18
C TRP A 75 -4.63 4.32 13.78
N MET A 76 -5.29 5.19 13.01
CA MET A 76 -5.67 6.52 13.51
C MET A 76 -6.68 6.47 14.66
N ASP A 77 -7.57 5.47 14.66
CA ASP A 77 -8.73 5.40 15.54
C ASP A 77 -8.55 4.41 16.71
N ARG A 78 -7.54 3.53 16.64
CA ARG A 78 -7.32 2.46 17.64
C ARG A 78 -5.91 1.90 17.59
N THR A 79 -5.61 0.98 18.51
CA THR A 79 -4.41 0.15 18.46
C THR A 79 -4.63 -1.09 17.59
N PHE A 80 -3.53 -1.79 17.28
CA PHE A 80 -3.59 -3.08 16.61
C PHE A 80 -4.27 -4.14 17.49
N ARG A 81 -5.07 -5.00 16.86
CA ARG A 81 -5.68 -6.18 17.48
C ARG A 81 -4.75 -7.39 17.32
N PRO A 82 -4.83 -8.39 18.22
CA PRO A 82 -4.11 -9.65 18.03
C PRO A 82 -4.42 -10.27 16.67
N GLY A 83 -3.38 -10.65 15.93
CA GLY A 83 -3.49 -11.29 14.61
C GLY A 83 -3.62 -10.33 13.43
N GLU A 84 -3.69 -9.01 13.65
CA GLU A 84 -3.53 -8.06 12.55
C GLU A 84 -2.08 -8.06 12.03
N PRO A 85 -1.86 -7.96 10.71
CA PRO A 85 -0.51 -8.04 10.15
C PRO A 85 0.31 -6.77 10.44
N GLU A 86 1.58 -6.94 10.78
CA GLU A 86 2.55 -5.84 10.98
C GLU A 86 3.37 -5.56 9.72
N SER A 87 2.72 -5.67 8.56
CA SER A 87 3.29 -5.33 7.26
C SER A 87 2.24 -4.77 6.31
N PHE A 88 2.67 -3.87 5.44
CA PHE A 88 1.88 -3.43 4.29
C PHE A 88 2.68 -3.56 3.00
N LYS A 89 1.98 -3.75 1.88
CA LYS A 89 2.55 -3.87 0.54
C LYS A 89 1.98 -2.80 -0.37
N LEU A 90 2.88 -2.09 -1.07
CA LEU A 90 2.57 -1.18 -2.16
C LEU A 90 3.04 -1.82 -3.47
N LYS A 91 2.12 -1.98 -4.41
CA LYS A 91 2.44 -2.38 -5.79
C LYS A 91 2.63 -1.12 -6.63
N GLY A 92 3.53 -1.17 -7.59
CA GLY A 92 3.71 -0.08 -8.55
C GLY A 92 4.67 -0.49 -9.66
N ASN A 93 4.53 0.14 -10.82
CA ASN A 93 5.50 0.00 -11.89
C ASN A 93 6.60 1.06 -11.73
N VAL A 94 7.35 0.92 -10.64
CA VAL A 94 8.41 1.85 -10.25
C VAL A 94 9.73 1.08 -10.24
N GLU A 95 10.75 1.65 -10.85
CA GLU A 95 12.13 1.26 -10.63
C GLU A 95 12.73 2.19 -9.56
N PHE A 96 13.53 1.65 -8.66
CA PHE A 96 14.10 2.42 -7.56
C PHE A 96 15.57 2.01 -7.41
N ALA A 97 16.44 3.01 -7.34
CA ALA A 97 17.86 2.80 -7.14
C ALA A 97 18.31 3.41 -5.80
N PHE A 98 19.09 2.64 -5.05
CA PHE A 98 19.88 3.14 -3.94
C PHE A 98 21.34 3.16 -4.34
N GLN A 99 22.01 4.27 -4.08
CA GLN A 99 23.46 4.26 -4.08
C GLN A 99 23.95 3.64 -2.76
N VAL A 100 24.91 2.73 -2.86
CA VAL A 100 25.53 2.05 -1.72
C VAL A 100 27.03 2.33 -1.78
N TYR A 101 27.61 2.76 -0.65
CA TYR A 101 29.05 2.94 -0.55
C TYR A 101 29.78 1.58 -0.55
N GLY A 102 31.08 1.57 -0.83
CA GLY A 102 31.90 0.35 -0.81
C GLY A 102 31.95 -0.40 0.53
N ASN A 103 31.46 0.21 1.62
CA ASN A 103 31.28 -0.43 2.93
C ASN A 103 29.90 -1.06 3.14
N GLY A 104 29.06 -1.13 2.10
CA GLY A 104 27.73 -1.73 2.15
C GLY A 104 26.65 -0.85 2.78
N ARG A 105 26.95 0.41 3.15
CA ARG A 105 25.95 1.34 3.70
C ARG A 105 25.25 2.12 2.59
N LEU A 106 23.95 2.37 2.77
CA LEU A 106 23.22 3.30 1.91
C LEU A 106 23.89 4.67 1.91
N ALA A 107 24.02 5.27 0.74
CA ALA A 107 24.68 6.56 0.57
C ALA A 107 23.75 7.72 0.97
N ARG A 108 24.33 8.72 1.64
CA ARG A 108 23.63 9.91 2.13
C ARG A 108 24.56 11.11 2.07
N ASP A 109 24.06 12.25 1.64
CA ASP A 109 24.80 13.51 1.62
C ASP A 109 23.98 14.68 2.20
N GLY A 110 24.40 15.92 1.93
CA GLY A 110 23.71 17.12 2.40
C GLY A 110 22.29 17.33 1.86
N SER A 111 21.88 16.63 0.79
CA SER A 111 20.50 16.68 0.28
C SER A 111 19.65 15.50 0.73
N GLY A 112 20.23 14.51 1.41
CA GLY A 112 19.52 13.37 1.99
C GLY A 112 20.04 12.03 1.50
N TRP A 113 19.19 11.01 1.54
CA TRP A 113 19.54 9.68 1.04
C TRP A 113 19.65 9.71 -0.49
N ARG A 114 20.67 9.06 -1.03
CA ARG A 114 20.87 8.92 -2.48
C ARG A 114 19.95 7.83 -3.02
N LEU A 115 18.67 8.20 -3.11
CA LEU A 115 17.56 7.43 -3.66
C LEU A 115 17.07 8.09 -4.95
N SER A 116 16.93 7.29 -5.99
CA SER A 116 16.37 7.71 -7.27
C SER A 116 15.22 6.78 -7.63
N PRO A 117 13.95 7.19 -7.42
CA PRO A 117 12.83 6.53 -8.06
C PRO A 117 12.90 6.88 -9.55
N GLU A 118 12.99 5.88 -10.40
CA GLU A 118 12.89 6.05 -11.85
C GLU A 118 11.40 6.15 -12.21
N GLY A 119 11.05 7.29 -12.80
CA GLY A 119 9.67 7.68 -13.09
C GLY A 119 9.27 8.99 -12.43
N SER A 120 8.27 9.66 -13.00
CA SER A 120 7.75 10.95 -12.49
C SER A 120 6.26 10.90 -12.16
N GLY A 121 5.67 9.70 -12.15
CA GLY A 121 4.24 9.49 -11.90
C GLY A 121 3.89 9.47 -10.41
N PRO A 122 2.58 9.43 -10.08
CA PRO A 122 2.10 9.33 -8.71
C PRO A 122 2.70 8.16 -7.93
N GLU A 123 2.85 6.99 -8.58
CA GLU A 123 3.45 5.81 -7.94
C GLU A 123 4.89 6.06 -7.48
N ALA A 124 5.70 6.79 -8.27
CA ALA A 124 7.07 7.12 -7.89
C ALA A 124 7.11 8.08 -6.69
N GLN A 125 6.10 8.96 -6.56
CA GLN A 125 5.96 9.88 -5.42
C GLN A 125 5.54 9.12 -4.16
N ASP A 126 4.57 8.22 -4.27
CA ASP A 126 4.09 7.36 -3.19
C ASP A 126 5.24 6.51 -2.60
N TRP A 127 6.04 5.91 -3.47
CA TRP A 127 7.24 5.18 -3.06
C TRP A 127 8.24 6.09 -2.36
N LYS A 128 8.54 7.25 -2.95
CA LYS A 128 9.48 8.22 -2.36
C LYS A 128 9.04 8.68 -0.98
N GLU A 129 7.76 8.99 -0.78
CA GLU A 129 7.22 9.45 0.50
C GLU A 129 7.43 8.40 1.60
N ILE A 130 7.09 7.13 1.33
CA ILE A 130 7.30 6.03 2.27
C ILE A 130 8.79 5.89 2.57
N VAL A 131 9.65 5.80 1.55
CA VAL A 131 11.08 5.58 1.78
C VAL A 131 11.73 6.74 2.53
N ASP A 132 11.41 7.99 2.18
CA ASP A 132 11.91 9.16 2.89
C ASP A 132 11.43 9.18 4.35
N GLY A 133 10.16 8.87 4.59
CA GLY A 133 9.60 8.74 5.94
C GLY A 133 10.33 7.69 6.76
N MET A 134 10.55 6.51 6.18
CA MET A 134 11.29 5.41 6.81
C MET A 134 12.74 5.80 7.15
N LEU A 135 13.48 6.30 6.16
CA LEU A 135 14.93 6.51 6.28
C LEU A 135 15.31 7.78 7.05
N ASN A 136 14.43 8.78 7.12
CA ASN A 136 14.66 10.01 7.88
C ASN A 136 13.98 9.99 9.27
N GLY A 137 13.29 8.91 9.64
CA GLY A 137 12.55 8.83 10.89
C GLY A 137 11.30 9.72 10.95
N GLY A 138 10.79 10.09 9.77
CA GLY A 138 9.62 10.93 9.60
C GLY A 138 8.32 10.15 9.82
N THR A 139 7.24 10.90 10.03
CA THR A 139 5.88 10.35 10.03
C THR A 139 5.33 10.35 8.61
N PHE A 140 4.65 9.27 8.23
CA PHE A 140 3.93 9.16 6.96
C PHE A 140 2.63 8.37 7.16
N THR A 141 1.67 8.57 6.27
CA THR A 141 0.36 7.92 6.33
C THR A 141 0.15 7.06 5.09
N VAL A 142 -0.48 5.90 5.27
CA VAL A 142 -0.94 5.07 4.16
C VAL A 142 -2.38 4.65 4.40
N GLN A 143 -3.19 4.68 3.35
CA GLN A 143 -4.52 4.07 3.36
C GLN A 143 -4.37 2.60 2.98
N VAL A 144 -4.85 1.72 3.83
CA VAL A 144 -4.68 0.27 3.66
C VAL A 144 -5.95 -0.51 3.98
N TYR A 145 -6.13 -1.65 3.33
CA TYR A 145 -7.05 -2.68 3.79
C TYR A 145 -6.29 -3.96 4.16
N ASN A 146 -6.85 -4.73 5.09
CA ASN A 146 -6.26 -5.99 5.53
C ASN A 146 -6.60 -7.11 4.53
N ALA A 147 -5.57 -7.71 3.92
CA ALA A 147 -5.70 -8.83 2.98
C ALA A 147 -5.31 -10.19 3.60
N GLY A 148 -5.33 -10.29 4.93
CA GLY A 148 -4.98 -11.48 5.70
C GLY A 148 -3.53 -11.43 6.19
N SER A 149 -2.59 -11.88 5.37
CA SER A 149 -1.17 -11.99 5.76
C SER A 149 -0.38 -10.68 5.69
N THR A 150 -0.90 -9.70 4.94
CA THR A 150 -0.34 -8.35 4.82
C THR A 150 -1.48 -7.37 4.56
N MET A 151 -1.24 -6.09 4.85
CA MET A 151 -2.08 -5.02 4.35
C MET A 151 -1.70 -4.64 2.92
N LEU A 152 -2.68 -4.16 2.15
CA LEU A 152 -2.47 -3.63 0.80
C LEU A 152 -2.75 -2.14 0.80
N VAL A 153 -1.78 -1.36 0.29
CA VAL A 153 -1.88 0.09 0.18
C VAL A 153 -2.76 0.46 -1.01
N THR A 154 -3.71 1.35 -0.78
CA THR A 154 -4.57 1.95 -1.82
C THR A 154 -4.23 3.41 -2.11
N ARG A 155 -3.58 4.09 -1.14
CA ARG A 155 -3.09 5.47 -1.28
C ARG A 155 -1.98 5.75 -0.27
N VAL A 156 -1.02 6.59 -0.65
CA VAL A 156 -0.05 7.19 0.26
C VAL A 156 -0.44 8.64 0.56
N GLY A 157 -0.19 9.08 1.78
CA GLY A 157 -0.61 10.38 2.28
C GLY A 157 -1.99 10.35 2.97
N PRO A 158 -2.47 11.52 3.43
CA PRO A 158 -3.78 11.67 4.09
C PRO A 158 -4.96 11.33 3.17
#